data_AF-K0YW22-F1
#
_entry.id   AF-K0YW22-F1
#
_cell.length_a   1.000
_cell.length_b   1.000
_cell.length_c   1.000
_cell.angle_alpha   90.00
_cell.angle_beta   90.00
_cell.angle_gamma   90.00
#
_symmetry.space_group_name_H-M   'P 1'
#
loop_
_entity.id
_entity.type
_entity.pdbx_description
1 polymer ?
#
loop_
_entity_poly.entity_id
_entity_poly.type
_entity_poly.pdbx_seq_one_letter_code
_entity_poly.pdbx_strand_id
1 'polypeptide(L)'
;MNYDDTTIDLPAGFSVDYNGLSADVESVAISPIGITVDYTAHDVMNWQEQSDGKMSDHNSAEMDRIMNLPILITLSDGTVLDATESGASSRTNDDGTTNVHKSYVFDVLANPEDVTSVTIADMKVWQG
;
A
#
# COMPACT_ATOMS: atom_id res chain seq x y z
N MET A 1 -24.14 15.27 -1.68
CA MET A 1 -23.73 14.27 -0.68
C MET A 1 -22.75 14.96 0.22
N ASN A 2 -23.01 15.01 1.53
CA ASN A 2 -22.06 15.50 2.52
C ASN A 2 -21.31 14.25 2.99
N TYR A 3 -20.21 13.93 2.32
CA TYR A 3 -19.29 12.91 2.84
C TYR A 3 -18.58 13.61 4.00
N ASP A 4 -18.91 13.24 5.24
CA ASP A 4 -18.06 13.64 6.36
C ASP A 4 -16.72 12.97 6.10
N ASP A 5 -15.74 13.79 5.72
CA ASP A 5 -14.36 13.36 5.56
C ASP A 5 -13.82 12.98 6.94
N THR A 6 -14.08 11.73 7.31
CA THR A 6 -13.64 11.11 8.56
C THR A 6 -12.29 10.43 8.37
N THR A 7 -11.54 10.81 7.32
CA THR A 7 -10.19 10.33 7.08
C THR A 7 -9.30 10.68 8.27
N ILE A 8 -8.54 9.70 8.75
CA ILE A 8 -7.53 9.89 9.79
C ILE A 8 -6.16 9.50 9.26
N ASP A 9 -5.15 10.27 9.63
CA ASP A 9 -3.75 9.93 9.40
C ASP A 9 -3.29 8.93 10.47
N LEU A 10 -2.65 7.85 10.02
CA LEU A 10 -2.00 6.87 10.88
C LEU A 10 -0.51 7.18 10.99
N PRO A 11 0.20 6.63 12.00
CA PRO A 11 1.65 6.79 12.10
C PRO A 11 2.37 6.42 10.80
N ALA A 12 3.34 7.24 10.41
CA ALA A 12 4.19 7.11 9.23
C ALA A 12 5.60 7.68 9.51
N GLY A 13 6.47 7.74 8.50
CA GLY A 13 7.85 8.23 8.62
C GLY A 13 8.84 7.17 9.12
N PHE A 14 8.59 5.90 8.80
CA PHE A 14 9.42 4.76 9.20
C PHE A 14 9.81 3.92 7.97
N SER A 15 10.90 3.18 8.08
CA SER A 15 11.35 2.27 7.04
C SER A 15 10.90 0.83 7.32
N VAL A 16 10.64 0.07 6.26
CA VAL A 16 10.33 -1.36 6.30
C VAL A 16 11.17 -2.12 5.28
N ASP A 17 11.44 -3.39 5.59
CA ASP A 17 12.01 -4.34 4.64
C ASP A 17 10.93 -5.37 4.27
N TYR A 18 10.76 -5.64 2.98
CA TYR A 18 9.86 -6.69 2.48
C TYR A 18 10.38 -7.22 1.14
N ASN A 19 10.26 -8.53 0.89
CA ASN A 19 10.70 -9.16 -0.36
C ASN A 19 12.16 -8.81 -0.79
N GLY A 20 13.04 -8.51 0.18
CA GLY A 20 14.42 -8.09 -0.08
C GLY A 20 14.58 -6.63 -0.56
N LEU A 21 13.53 -5.82 -0.45
CA LEU A 21 13.50 -4.39 -0.76
C LEU A 21 13.27 -3.58 0.53
N SER A 22 14.05 -2.50 0.70
CA SER A 22 13.81 -1.48 1.72
C SER A 22 12.91 -0.38 1.14
N ALA A 23 11.98 0.12 1.94
CA ALA A 23 11.14 1.26 1.59
C ALA A 23 10.88 2.17 2.79
N ASP A 24 10.78 3.47 2.51
CA ASP A 24 10.36 4.47 3.49
C ASP A 24 8.86 4.72 3.34
N VAL A 25 8.08 4.46 4.38
CA VAL A 25 6.63 4.73 4.42
C VAL A 25 6.43 6.17 4.90
N GLU A 26 5.87 6.99 4.03
CA GLU A 26 5.80 8.45 4.21
C GLU A 26 4.42 8.91 4.68
N SER A 27 3.37 8.27 4.18
CA SER A 27 1.98 8.58 4.53
C SER A 27 1.16 7.30 4.66
N VAL A 28 0.22 7.30 5.62
CA VAL A 28 -0.79 6.26 5.77
C VAL A 28 -2.07 6.96 6.20
N ALA A 29 -3.12 6.88 5.40
CA ALA A 29 -4.41 7.50 5.71
C ALA A 29 -5.54 6.50 5.51
N ILE A 30 -6.50 6.47 6.43
CA ILE A 30 -7.65 5.56 6.39
C ILE A 30 -8.94 6.35 6.52
N SER A 31 -9.90 6.01 5.65
CA SER A 31 -11.22 6.62 5.55
C SER A 31 -12.30 5.52 5.56
N PRO A 32 -13.59 5.88 5.68
CA PRO A 32 -14.68 4.90 5.55
C PRO A 32 -14.67 4.07 4.27
N ILE A 33 -14.07 4.59 3.19
CA ILE A 33 -14.06 3.96 1.87
C ILE A 33 -12.81 3.10 1.67
N GLY A 34 -11.72 3.34 2.39
CA GLY A 34 -10.46 2.68 2.09
C GLY A 34 -9.23 3.29 2.75
N ILE A 35 -8.07 2.75 2.36
CA ILE A 35 -6.74 3.17 2.82
C ILE A 35 -5.90 3.68 1.64
N THR A 36 -5.06 4.66 1.90
CA THR A 36 -3.96 5.07 1.02
C THR A 36 -2.63 5.00 1.75
N VAL A 37 -1.59 4.56 1.05
CA VAL A 37 -0.22 4.49 1.57
C VAL A 37 0.74 5.01 0.52
N ASP A 38 1.54 6.01 0.89
CA ASP A 38 2.66 6.50 0.09
C ASP A 38 3.98 5.96 0.66
N TYR A 39 4.82 5.43 -0.22
CA TYR A 39 6.15 4.96 0.16
C TYR A 39 7.17 5.16 -0.96
N THR A 40 8.43 5.28 -0.57
CA THR A 40 9.57 5.33 -1.48
C THR A 40 10.35 4.02 -1.39
N ALA A 41 10.26 3.20 -2.43
CA ALA A 41 11.07 1.99 -2.60
C ALA A 41 12.52 2.37 -2.95
N HIS A 42 13.50 1.80 -2.25
CA HIS A 42 14.92 2.04 -2.48
C HIS A 42 15.49 1.20 -3.64
N ASP A 43 14.74 1.15 -4.74
CA ASP A 43 15.18 0.56 -6.01
C ASP A 43 14.32 1.11 -7.16
N VAL A 44 14.76 0.87 -8.39
CA VAL A 44 14.08 1.28 -9.61
C VAL A 44 13.18 0.17 -10.13
N MET A 45 11.94 0.52 -10.48
CA MET A 45 11.06 -0.38 -11.21
C MET A 45 11.58 -0.61 -12.63
N ASN A 46 11.95 -1.86 -12.93
CA ASN A 46 12.50 -2.25 -14.22
C ASN A 46 11.41 -2.84 -15.12
N TRP A 47 10.51 -1.98 -15.61
CA TRP A 47 9.40 -2.39 -16.47
C TRP A 47 9.86 -2.71 -17.90
N GLN A 48 9.50 -3.89 -18.41
CA GLN A 48 9.77 -4.29 -19.80
C GLN A 48 8.49 -4.22 -20.65
N GLU A 49 8.51 -3.48 -21.75
CA GLU A 49 7.38 -3.43 -22.68
C GLU A 49 7.11 -4.82 -23.29
N GLN A 50 5.83 -5.21 -23.35
CA GLN A 50 5.38 -6.47 -23.93
C GLN A 50 4.54 -6.22 -25.17
N SER A 51 4.73 -7.03 -26.21
CA SER A 51 4.08 -6.84 -27.52
C SER A 51 2.73 -7.57 -27.67
N ASP A 52 2.42 -8.52 -26.78
CA ASP A 52 1.24 -9.37 -26.84
C ASP A 52 0.13 -8.97 -25.85
N GLY A 53 0.34 -7.87 -25.11
CA GLY A 53 -0.60 -7.35 -24.11
C GLY A 53 -0.72 -8.21 -22.85
N LYS A 54 0.15 -9.22 -22.67
CA LYS A 54 0.20 -10.02 -21.45
C LYS A 54 1.30 -9.52 -20.52
N MET A 55 1.09 -9.67 -19.21
CA MET A 55 2.15 -9.43 -18.23
C MET A 55 3.16 -10.57 -18.30
N SER A 56 4.45 -10.22 -18.43
CA SER A 56 5.54 -11.19 -18.37
C SER A 56 5.85 -11.59 -16.93
N ASP A 57 6.51 -12.73 -16.73
CA ASP A 57 6.98 -13.16 -15.41
C ASP A 57 7.91 -12.12 -14.78
N HIS A 58 8.75 -11.46 -15.59
CA HIS A 58 9.64 -10.37 -15.15
C HIS A 58 8.84 -9.18 -14.61
N ASN A 59 7.87 -8.66 -15.38
CA ASN A 59 7.06 -7.53 -14.92
C ASN A 59 6.19 -7.90 -13.71
N SER A 60 5.74 -9.15 -13.62
CA SER A 60 5.01 -9.65 -12.45
C SER A 60 5.90 -9.63 -11.21
N ALA A 61 7.15 -10.08 -11.32
CA ALA A 61 8.11 -10.01 -10.22
C ALA A 61 8.43 -8.55 -9.82
N GLU A 62 8.50 -7.61 -10.77
CA GLU A 62 8.69 -6.18 -10.47
C GLU A 62 7.48 -5.58 -9.75
N MET A 63 6.25 -5.96 -10.12
CA MET A 63 5.03 -5.58 -9.39
C MET A 63 5.08 -6.12 -7.95
N ASP A 64 5.39 -7.40 -7.78
CA ASP A 64 5.46 -8.05 -6.46
C ASP A 64 6.54 -7.45 -5.56
N ARG A 65 7.65 -7.02 -6.17
CA ARG A 65 8.78 -6.46 -5.45
C ARG A 65 8.57 -5.01 -5.05
N ILE A 66 8.08 -4.16 -5.96
CA ILE A 66 8.07 -2.70 -5.76
C ILE A 66 6.67 -2.14 -5.49
N MET A 67 5.61 -2.74 -6.04
CA MET A 67 4.26 -2.17 -5.97
C MET A 67 3.36 -2.89 -4.95
N ASN A 68 3.63 -4.17 -4.67
CA ASN A 68 2.85 -5.01 -3.76
C ASN A 68 3.44 -5.03 -2.34
N LEU A 69 3.71 -3.85 -1.76
CA LEU A 69 3.97 -3.72 -0.32
C LEU A 69 2.81 -4.36 0.46
N PRO A 70 3.06 -5.34 1.35
CA PRO A 70 1.98 -5.98 2.11
C PRO A 70 1.29 -4.99 3.04
N ILE A 71 -0.03 -4.94 2.97
CA ILE A 71 -0.86 -4.09 3.83
C ILE A 71 -2.04 -4.91 4.31
N LEU A 72 -2.12 -5.14 5.62
CA LEU A 72 -3.19 -5.87 6.25
C LEU A 72 -3.97 -4.97 7.20
N ILE A 73 -5.29 -4.99 7.06
CA ILE A 73 -6.22 -4.16 7.84
C ILE A 73 -7.14 -5.12 8.58
N THR A 74 -7.12 -5.09 9.90
CA THR A 74 -8.01 -5.92 10.73
C THR A 74 -9.15 -5.07 11.23
N LEU A 75 -10.38 -5.54 11.04
CA LEU A 75 -11.60 -4.92 11.54
C LEU A 75 -12.02 -5.53 12.89
N SER A 76 -12.91 -4.84 13.60
CA SER A 76 -13.41 -5.19 14.93
C SER A 76 -14.22 -6.49 14.97
N ASP A 77 -14.79 -6.91 13.84
CA ASP A 77 -15.47 -8.18 13.67
C ASP A 77 -14.51 -9.36 13.42
N GLY A 78 -13.21 -9.09 13.33
CA GLY A 78 -12.14 -10.05 13.05
C GLY A 78 -11.84 -10.27 11.57
N THR A 79 -12.54 -9.59 10.66
CA THR A 79 -12.24 -9.60 9.22
C THR A 79 -10.85 -9.01 8.98
N VAL A 80 -10.06 -9.65 8.12
CA VAL A 80 -8.77 -9.13 7.66
C VAL A 80 -8.89 -8.81 6.17
N LEU A 81 -8.73 -7.53 5.84
CA LEU A 81 -8.64 -7.06 4.46
C LEU A 81 -7.17 -7.07 4.05
N ASP A 82 -6.88 -7.75 2.94
CA ASP A 82 -5.55 -7.80 2.34
C ASP A 82 -5.48 -6.81 1.17
N ALA A 83 -4.76 -5.72 1.39
CA ALA A 83 -4.56 -4.67 0.41
C ALA A 83 -3.24 -4.86 -0.37
N THR A 84 -2.53 -5.99 -0.25
CA THR A 84 -1.21 -6.21 -0.87
C THR A 84 -1.22 -6.04 -2.39
N GLU A 85 -2.22 -6.60 -3.08
CA GLU A 85 -2.36 -6.49 -4.55
C GLU A 85 -3.33 -5.37 -4.98
N SER A 86 -3.55 -4.38 -4.11
CA SER A 86 -4.41 -3.24 -4.41
C SER A 86 -3.83 -2.32 -5.49
N GLY A 87 -4.68 -1.46 -6.04
CA GLY A 87 -4.29 -0.49 -7.05
C GLY A 87 -3.11 0.39 -6.59
N ALA A 88 -2.09 0.46 -7.43
CA ALA A 88 -0.90 1.24 -7.17
C ALA A 88 -0.48 2.02 -8.43
N SER A 89 0.16 3.16 -8.20
CA SER A 89 0.84 3.94 -9.24
C SER A 89 2.25 4.23 -8.76
N SER A 90 3.19 4.30 -9.69
CA SER A 90 4.59 4.49 -9.37
C SER A 90 5.24 5.56 -10.22
N ARG A 91 6.31 6.14 -9.68
CA ARG A 91 7.18 7.08 -10.37
C ARG A 91 8.63 6.79 -9.99
N THR A 92 9.42 6.38 -10.96
CA THR A 92 10.87 6.28 -10.81
C THR A 92 11.50 7.66 -10.71
N ASN A 93 12.44 7.80 -9.79
CA ASN A 93 13.21 9.01 -9.54
C ASN A 93 14.63 8.90 -10.14
N ASP A 94 15.28 10.05 -10.34
CA ASP A 94 16.63 10.11 -10.89
C ASP A 94 17.72 9.61 -9.92
N ASP A 95 17.38 9.42 -8.64
CA ASP A 95 18.29 8.96 -7.58
C ASP A 95 18.31 7.43 -7.39
N GLY A 96 17.60 6.70 -8.24
CA GLY A 96 17.54 5.24 -8.18
C GLY A 96 16.45 4.69 -7.24
N THR A 97 15.51 5.53 -6.81
CA THR A 97 14.34 5.11 -6.03
C THR A 97 13.05 5.13 -6.86
N THR A 98 11.98 4.55 -6.31
CA THR A 98 10.64 4.59 -6.91
C THR A 98 9.62 5.02 -5.86
N ASN A 99 8.93 6.15 -6.09
CA ASN A 99 7.79 6.53 -5.28
C ASN A 99 6.57 5.72 -5.71
N VAL A 100 5.82 5.22 -4.74
CA VAL A 100 4.61 4.42 -4.97
C VAL A 100 3.47 4.98 -4.13
N HIS A 101 2.33 5.18 -4.78
CA HIS A 101 1.05 5.46 -4.13
C HIS A 101 0.16 4.23 -4.26
N LYS A 102 -0.14 3.58 -3.13
CA LYS A 102 -1.14 2.50 -3.03
C LYS A 102 -2.48 3.05 -2.57
N SER A 103 -3.54 2.51 -3.14
CA SER A 103 -4.91 2.72 -2.69
C SER A 103 -5.64 1.39 -2.66
N TYR A 104 -6.44 1.17 -1.62
CA TYR A 104 -7.33 0.02 -1.53
C TYR A 104 -8.71 0.50 -1.07
N VAL A 105 -9.73 0.16 -1.86
CA VAL A 105 -11.14 0.47 -1.57
C VAL A 105 -11.75 -0.75 -0.89
N PHE A 106 -12.43 -0.52 0.23
CA PHE A 106 -13.11 -1.58 0.95
C PHE A 106 -14.36 -2.06 0.19
N ASP A 107 -14.60 -3.36 0.23
CA ASP A 107 -15.82 -3.96 -0.35
C ASP A 107 -17.09 -3.51 0.36
N VAL A 108 -16.96 -3.12 1.63
CA VAL A 108 -18.02 -2.56 2.48
C VAL A 108 -17.46 -1.34 3.19
N LEU A 109 -18.27 -0.29 3.36
CA LEU A 109 -17.88 0.87 4.16
C LEU A 109 -17.52 0.41 5.59
N ALA A 110 -16.33 0.75 6.04
CA ALA A 110 -15.84 0.45 7.38
C ALA A 110 -15.35 1.75 7.98
N ASN A 111 -16.02 2.23 9.04
CA ASN A 111 -15.57 3.47 9.66
C ASN A 111 -14.15 3.28 10.23
N PRO A 112 -13.31 4.32 10.27
CA PRO A 112 -11.99 4.20 10.88
C PRO A 112 -12.01 3.68 12.33
N GLU A 113 -13.11 3.90 13.07
CA GLU A 113 -13.33 3.36 14.41
C GLU A 113 -13.52 1.83 14.45
N ASP A 114 -13.91 1.21 13.34
CA ASP A 114 -14.10 -0.24 13.21
C ASP A 114 -12.79 -0.96 12.89
N VAL A 115 -11.74 -0.23 12.52
CA VAL A 115 -10.41 -0.79 12.31
C VAL A 115 -9.83 -1.10 13.70
N THR A 116 -9.17 -2.23 13.88
CA THR A 116 -8.45 -2.56 15.14
C THR A 116 -6.96 -2.60 14.98
N SER A 117 -6.45 -2.87 13.77
CA SER A 117 -5.04 -2.72 13.47
C SER A 117 -4.76 -2.54 11.99
N VAL A 118 -3.68 -1.82 11.70
CA VAL A 118 -3.07 -1.77 10.37
C VAL A 118 -1.64 -2.28 10.48
N THR A 119 -1.27 -3.19 9.59
CA THR A 119 0.07 -3.76 9.48
C THR A 119 0.61 -3.48 8.08
N ILE A 120 1.82 -2.95 7.99
CA ILE A 120 2.53 -2.68 6.74
C ILE A 120 3.83 -3.49 6.76
N ALA A 121 4.03 -4.32 5.74
CA ALA A 121 4.99 -5.43 5.77
C ALA A 121 4.79 -6.23 7.07
N ASP A 122 5.81 -6.31 7.93
CA ASP A 122 5.74 -6.99 9.24
C ASP A 122 5.54 -6.01 10.43
N MET A 123 5.38 -4.71 10.15
CA MET A 123 5.24 -3.69 11.19
C MET A 123 3.77 -3.38 11.46
N LYS A 124 3.34 -3.52 12.72
CA LYS A 124 2.03 -3.00 13.16
C LYS A 124 2.14 -1.49 13.39
N VAL A 125 1.53 -0.72 12.49
CA VAL A 125 1.64 0.76 12.46
C VAL A 125 0.55 1.44 13.28
N TRP A 126 -0.57 0.75 13.47
CA TRP A 126 -1.68 1.27 14.24
C TRP A 126 -2.42 0.15 14.98
N GLN A 127 -2.92 0.47 16.17
CA GLN A 127 -3.77 -0.38 16.99
C GLN A 127 -4.78 0.48 17.74
N GLY A 128 -6.07 0.16 17.57
CA GLY A 128 -7.22 0.80 18.23
C GLY A 128 -7.66 0.12 19.51
#